data_AF-A0A1A9HI45-F1
#
_entry.id   AF-A0A1A9HI45-F1
#
_cell.length_a   1.000
_cell.length_b   1.000
_cell.length_c   1.000
_cell.angle_alpha   90.00
_cell.angle_beta   90.00
_cell.angle_gamma   90.00
#
_symmetry.space_group_name_H-M   'P 1'
#
loop_
_entity.id
_entity.type
_entity.pdbx_description
1 polymer ?
#
loop_
_entity_poly.entity_id
_entity_poly.type
_entity_poly.pdbx_seq_one_letter_code
_entity_poly.pdbx_strand_id
1 'polypeptide(L)'
;MLRRLCLLEAFTLLALVLVAVPLKHLAGLPIAVSVMGPVHGMAFLVFCWQLAQAATERAVDGATAWRLLIAAVIPLGGLYSWFALGREAAR
;
A
#
# COMPACT_ATOMS: atom_id res chain seq x y z
N MET A 1 -12.77 -6.98 -0.78
CA MET A 1 -12.24 -5.87 -1.59
C MET A 1 -10.92 -5.34 -1.06
N LEU A 2 -10.81 -5.07 0.25
CA LEU A 2 -9.61 -4.57 0.95
C LEU A 2 -8.31 -5.31 0.61
N ARG A 3 -8.35 -6.65 0.54
CA ARG A 3 -7.17 -7.48 0.22
C ARG A 3 -6.56 -7.21 -1.17
N ARG A 4 -7.39 -6.88 -2.17
CA ARG A 4 -6.88 -6.54 -3.52
C ARG A 4 -6.28 -5.14 -3.56
N LEU A 5 -6.85 -4.22 -2.79
CA LEU A 5 -6.34 -2.85 -2.66
C LEU A 5 -4.99 -2.83 -1.93
N CYS A 6 -4.83 -3.58 -0.83
CA CYS A 6 -3.51 -3.74 -0.21
C CYS A 6 -2.45 -4.23 -1.19
N LEU A 7 -2.80 -5.17 -2.07
CA LEU A 7 -1.87 -5.76 -3.03
C LEU A 7 -1.51 -4.78 -4.15
N LEU A 8 -2.49 -4.01 -4.63
CA LEU A 8 -2.27 -2.93 -5.60
C LEU A 8 -1.39 -1.83 -5.01
N GLU A 9 -1.68 -1.40 -3.79
CA GLU A 9 -0.99 -0.32 -3.09
C GLU A 9 0.47 -0.73 -2.79
N ALA A 10 0.68 -1.95 -2.28
CA ALA A 10 2.00 -2.57 -2.12
C ALA A 10 2.80 -2.63 -3.44
N PHE A 11 2.13 -3.00 -4.54
CA PHE A 11 2.77 -3.08 -5.86
C PHE A 11 3.16 -1.69 -6.39
N THR A 12 2.30 -0.68 -6.21
CA THR A 12 2.62 0.70 -6.64
C THR A 12 3.77 1.31 -5.84
N LEU A 13 3.84 1.06 -4.53
CA LEU A 13 4.94 1.52 -3.68
C LEU A 13 6.24 0.82 -4.06
N LEU A 14 6.19 -0.50 -4.32
CA LEU A 14 7.35 -1.26 -4.75
C LEU A 14 7.86 -0.80 -6.12
N ALA A 15 6.98 -0.53 -7.07
CA ALA A 15 7.35 0.04 -8.37
C ALA A 15 7.94 1.45 -8.24
N LEU A 16 7.40 2.29 -7.34
CA LEU A 16 7.94 3.62 -7.08
C LEU A 16 9.38 3.54 -6.51
N VAL A 17 9.63 2.69 -5.52
CA VAL A 17 10.92 2.59 -4.83
C VAL A 17 11.96 1.80 -5.63
N LEU A 18 11.60 0.66 -6.22
CA LEU A 18 12.54 -0.21 -6.93
C LEU A 18 12.74 0.16 -8.41
N VAL A 19 11.82 0.91 -9.02
CA VAL A 19 11.94 1.28 -10.44
C VAL A 19 12.10 2.79 -10.58
N ALA A 20 11.15 3.58 -10.07
CA ALA A 20 11.16 5.02 -10.34
C ALA A 20 12.35 5.75 -9.68
N VAL A 21 12.70 5.43 -8.43
CA VAL A 21 13.85 6.02 -7.73
C VAL A 21 15.20 5.69 -8.39
N PRO A 22 15.54 4.41 -8.69
CA PRO A 22 16.78 4.11 -9.39
C PRO A 22 16.79 4.67 -10.82
N LEU A 23 15.65 4.72 -11.53
CA LEU A 23 15.59 5.34 -12.85
C LEU A 23 15.86 6.85 -12.79
N LYS A 24 15.42 7.54 -11.73
CA LYS A 24 15.76 8.95 -11.48
C LYS A 24 17.26 9.15 -11.24
N HIS A 25 17.91 8.27 -10.49
CA HIS A 25 19.33 8.45 -10.10
C HIS A 25 20.33 7.88 -11.11
N LEU A 26 20.00 6.77 -11.78
CA LEU A 26 20.89 6.08 -12.73
C LEU A 26 20.71 6.56 -14.17
N ALA A 27 19.47 6.87 -14.58
CA ALA A 27 19.15 7.28 -15.94
C ALA A 27 18.80 8.79 -16.06
N GLY A 28 18.85 9.53 -14.95
CA GLY A 28 18.58 10.98 -14.94
C GLY A 28 17.15 11.35 -15.37
N LEU A 29 16.20 10.42 -15.28
CA LEU A 29 14.81 10.59 -15.72
C LEU A 29 13.88 10.86 -14.53
N PRO A 30 13.71 12.12 -14.07
CA PRO A 30 12.86 12.44 -12.93
C PRO A 30 11.36 12.23 -13.21
N ILE A 31 10.97 12.12 -14.49
CA ILE A 31 9.58 11.99 -14.92
C ILE A 31 8.90 10.73 -14.35
N ALA A 32 9.67 9.65 -14.17
CA ALA A 32 9.15 8.39 -13.62
C ALA A 32 8.66 8.56 -12.18
N VAL A 33 9.42 9.25 -11.33
CA VAL A 33 9.02 9.55 -9.94
C VAL A 33 7.88 10.57 -9.92
N SER A 34 7.91 11.56 -10.81
CA SER A 34 6.89 12.61 -10.86
C SER A 34 5.50 12.10 -11.28
N VAL A 35 5.44 11.01 -12.05
CA VAL A 35 4.18 10.35 -12.42
C VAL A 35 3.79 9.29 -11.39
N MET A 36 4.74 8.45 -10.96
CA MET A 36 4.44 7.36 -10.03
C MET A 36 4.09 7.85 -8.63
N GLY A 37 4.62 8.99 -8.19
CA GLY A 37 4.30 9.59 -6.88
C GLY A 37 2.81 9.88 -6.71
N PRO A 38 2.19 10.67 -7.60
CA PRO A 38 0.75 10.91 -7.60
C PRO A 38 -0.10 9.65 -7.78
N VAL A 39 0.32 8.71 -8.64
CA VAL A 39 -0.38 7.44 -8.85
C VAL A 39 -0.43 6.62 -7.56
N HIS A 40 0.72 6.48 -6.90
CA HIS A 40 0.81 5.79 -5.61
C HIS A 40 0.03 6.54 -4.52
N GLY A 41 0.17 7.87 -4.43
CA GLY A 41 -0.57 8.69 -3.48
C GLY A 41 -2.09 8.55 -3.61
N MET A 42 -2.61 8.49 -4.84
CA MET A 42 -4.04 8.25 -5.07
C MET A 42 -4.45 6.84 -4.63
N ALA A 43 -3.63 5.82 -4.92
CA ALA A 43 -3.88 4.45 -4.45
C ALA A 43 -3.87 4.37 -2.90
N PHE A 44 -2.94 5.06 -2.24
CA PHE A 44 -2.85 5.15 -0.78
C PHE A 44 -4.08 5.83 -0.16
N LEU A 45 -4.59 6.90 -0.78
CA LEU A 45 -5.81 7.57 -0.31
C LEU A 45 -7.03 6.65 -0.42
N VAL A 46 -7.19 5.92 -1.53
CA VAL A 46 -8.26 4.93 -1.70
C VAL A 46 -8.13 3.79 -0.68
N PHE A 47 -6.90 3.34 -0.42
CA PHE A 47 -6.64 2.35 0.63
C PHE A 47 -7.04 2.86 2.00
N CYS A 48 -6.63 4.08 2.39
CA CYS A 48 -7.00 4.70 3.65
C CYS A 48 -8.52 4.83 3.81
N TRP A 49 -9.22 5.26 2.77
CA TRP A 49 -10.68 5.35 2.76
C TRP A 49 -11.33 3.99 3.05
N GLN A 50 -10.88 2.96 2.35
CA GLN A 50 -11.43 1.61 2.50
C GLN A 50 -11.07 0.98 3.84
N LEU A 51 -9.89 1.30 4.40
CA LEU A 51 -9.47 0.88 5.72
C LEU A 51 -10.31 1.54 6.81
N ALA A 52 -10.61 2.85 6.67
CA ALA A 52 -11.49 3.57 7.56
C ALA A 52 -12.91 2.99 7.55
N GLN A 53 -13.47 2.73 6.37
CA GLN A 53 -14.77 2.06 6.22
C GLN A 53 -14.78 0.69 6.94
N ALA A 54 -13.77 -0.14 6.70
CA ALA A 54 -13.66 -1.46 7.31
C ALA A 54 -13.50 -1.40 8.85
N ALA A 55 -12.84 -0.36 9.37
CA ALA A 55 -12.74 -0.12 10.81
C ALA A 55 -14.07 0.34 11.42
N THR A 56 -14.80 1.24 10.74
CA THR A 56 -16.14 1.70 11.18
C THR A 56 -17.17 0.58 11.15
N GLU A 57 -17.11 -0.30 10.15
CA GLU A 57 -17.94 -1.51 10.04
C GLU A 57 -17.55 -2.61 11.05
N ARG A 58 -16.51 -2.40 11.88
CA ARG A 58 -15.91 -3.39 12.78
C ARG A 58 -15.47 -4.69 12.09
N ALA A 59 -15.25 -4.63 10.77
CA ALA A 59 -14.73 -5.75 10.00
C ALA A 59 -13.23 -5.99 10.28
N VAL A 60 -12.54 -4.99 10.82
CA VAL A 60 -11.12 -5.04 11.20
C VAL A 60 -10.95 -4.38 12.57
N ASP A 61 -10.22 -5.02 13.48
CA ASP A 61 -9.91 -4.44 14.79
C ASP A 61 -9.03 -3.19 14.65
N GLY A 62 -9.19 -2.22 15.56
CA GLY A 62 -8.47 -0.95 15.50
C GLY A 62 -6.95 -1.11 15.54
N ALA A 63 -6.46 -2.09 16.30
CA ALA A 63 -5.03 -2.43 16.34
C ALA A 63 -4.53 -3.02 15.00
N THR A 64 -5.36 -3.84 14.34
CA THR A 64 -5.06 -4.37 13.01
C THR A 64 -5.10 -3.26 11.96
N ALA A 65 -6.08 -2.35 12.01
CA ALA A 65 -6.14 -1.20 11.12
C ALA A 65 -4.89 -0.31 11.25
N TRP A 66 -4.43 -0.03 12.47
CA TRP A 66 -3.20 0.72 12.70
C TRP A 66 -1.95 0.03 12.14
N ARG A 67 -1.84 -1.29 12.33
CA ARG A 67 -0.76 -2.10 11.74
C ARG A 67 -0.80 -2.08 10.21
N LEU A 68 -1.98 -2.17 9.61
CA LEU A 68 -2.15 -2.11 8.15
C LEU A 68 -1.73 -0.74 7.58
N LEU A 69 -2.04 0.35 8.29
CA LEU A 69 -1.65 1.71 7.89
C LEU A 69 -0.13 1.91 7.96
N ILE A 70 0.52 1.50 9.06
CA ILE A 70 2.00 1.58 9.18
C ILE A 70 2.67 0.72 8.12
N ALA A 71 2.14 -0.48 7.88
CA ALA A 71 2.65 -1.39 6.87
C ALA A 71 2.53 -0.81 5.44
N ALA A 72 1.51 0.00 5.16
CA ALA A 72 1.35 0.65 3.85
C ALA A 72 2.44 1.70 3.56
N VAL A 73 3.06 2.30 4.58
CA VAL A 73 4.11 3.33 4.39
C VAL A 73 5.51 2.71 4.25
N ILE A 74 5.71 1.52 4.82
CA ILE A 74 7.00 0.84 4.78
C ILE A 74 7.14 0.09 3.45
N PRO A 75 8.22 0.31 2.67
CA PRO A 75 8.49 -0.52 1.50
C PRO A 75 8.56 -1.99 1.91
N LEU A 76 7.74 -2.84 1.27
CA LEU A 76 7.44 -4.26 1.60
C LEU A 76 6.44 -4.51 2.73
N GLY A 77 6.04 -3.52 3.52
CA GLY A 77 5.02 -3.68 4.56
C GLY A 77 3.65 -4.03 3.98
N GLY A 78 3.30 -3.49 2.80
CA GLY A 78 2.12 -3.86 2.04
C GLY A 78 2.01 -5.35 1.69
N LEU A 79 3.14 -6.04 1.49
CA LEU A 79 3.16 -7.50 1.31
C LEU A 79 2.86 -8.21 2.64
N TYR A 80 3.45 -7.74 3.75
CA TYR A 80 3.17 -8.30 5.08
C TYR A 80 1.69 -8.17 5.47
N SER A 81 1.06 -7.03 5.19
CA SER A 81 -0.38 -6.83 5.41
C SER A 81 -1.25 -7.74 4.54
N TRP A 82 -0.86 -8.00 3.28
CA TRP A 82 -1.52 -9.01 2.45
C TRP A 82 -1.42 -10.42 3.05
N PHE A 83 -0.23 -10.83 3.49
CA PHE A 83 -0.02 -12.13 4.14
C PHE A 83 -0.77 -12.24 5.48
N ALA A 84 -0.82 -11.17 6.27
CA ALA A 84 -1.52 -11.14 7.56
C ALA A 84 -3.04 -11.32 7.38
N LEU A 85 -3.66 -10.57 6.46
CA LEU A 85 -5.09 -10.69 6.15
C LEU A 85 -5.44 -12.05 5.51
N GLY A 86 -4.51 -12.68 4.80
CA GLY A 86 -4.66 -14.05 4.28
C GLY A 86 -4.74 -15.11 5.37
N ARG A 87 -4.09 -14.88 6.53
CA ARG A 87 -4.15 -15.80 7.68
C ARG A 87 -5.41 -15.64 8.53
N GLU A 88 -5.99 -14.45 8.58
CA GLU A 88 -7.25 -14.20 9.30
C GLU A 88 -8.47 -14.79 8.57
N ALA A 89 -8.47 -14.81 7.24
CA ALA A 89 -9.54 -15.43 6.45
C ALA A 89 -9.49 -16.97 6.40
N ALA A 90 -8.45 -17.59 6.97
CA ALA A 90 -8.28 -19.05 7.04
C ALA A 90 -8.55 -19.62 8.45
N ARG A 91 -9.05 -18.79 9.37
CA ARG A 91 -9.61 -19.19 10.67
C ARG A 91 -11.11 -18.97 10.66
#